data_AF-S9UNH1-F1
#
_entry.id   AF-S9UNH1-F1
#
_cell.length_a   1.000
_cell.length_b   1.000
_cell.length_c   1.000
_cell.angle_alpha   90.00
_cell.angle_beta   90.00
_cell.angle_gamma   90.00
#
_symmetry.space_group_name_H-M   'P 1'
#
loop_
_entity.id
_entity.type
_entity.pdbx_description
1 polymer ?
#
loop_
_entity_poly.entity_id
_entity_poly.type
_entity_poly.pdbx_seq_one_letter_code
_entity_poly.pdbx_strand_id
1 'polypeptide(L)'
;MRESVYHFIHWDVYEVPWLLNAAICTVLAAVSLVLGIFVPTLNMVLGLTGSFCGGFIGFVFPAFMYMYSGNWTFRKVGAVNYLSTYFLLIAGVVAIVFGTIASIYSVA
;
A
#
# COMPACT_ATOMS: atom_id res chain seq x y z
N MET A 1 -9.00 -4.17 -8.13
CA MET A 1 -7.86 -5.10 -8.29
C MET A 1 -7.58 -5.39 -9.76
N ARG A 2 -8.55 -5.86 -10.58
CA ARG A 2 -8.35 -6.11 -12.03
C ARG A 2 -7.67 -4.95 -12.79
N GLU A 3 -8.20 -3.74 -12.70
CA GLU A 3 -7.67 -2.57 -13.44
C GLU A 3 -6.25 -2.15 -12.99
N SER A 4 -5.91 -2.35 -11.71
CA SER A 4 -4.58 -2.03 -11.17
C SER A 4 -3.51 -3.05 -11.58
N VAL A 5 -3.90 -4.33 -11.69
CA VAL A 5 -3.02 -5.40 -12.18
C VAL A 5 -2.72 -5.20 -13.68
N TYR A 6 -3.72 -4.76 -14.46
CA TYR A 6 -3.50 -4.41 -15.87
C TYR A 6 -2.57 -3.20 -16.05
N HIS A 7 -2.66 -2.20 -15.17
CA HIS A 7 -1.80 -1.03 -15.22
C HIS A 7 -0.32 -1.35 -14.90
N PHE A 8 -0.04 -2.24 -13.94
CA PHE A 8 1.34 -2.65 -13.62
C PHE A 8 1.98 -3.54 -14.69
N ILE A 9 1.18 -4.21 -15.51
CA ILE A 9 1.65 -5.12 -16.58
C ILE A 9 1.81 -4.37 -17.92
N HIS A 10 1.50 -3.06 -17.98
CA HIS A 10 1.55 -2.27 -19.22
C HIS A 10 0.68 -2.86 -20.36
N TRP A 11 -0.34 -3.65 -20.03
CA TRP A 11 -1.19 -4.30 -21.03
C TRP A 11 -2.46 -3.50 -21.24
N ASP A 12 -2.78 -3.21 -22.50
CA ASP A 12 -3.96 -2.45 -22.89
C ASP A 12 -5.24 -3.21 -22.53
N VAL A 13 -6.17 -2.53 -21.86
CA VAL A 13 -7.38 -3.10 -21.22
C VAL A 13 -8.32 -3.78 -22.24
N TYR A 14 -8.15 -3.47 -23.53
CA TYR A 14 -8.99 -3.98 -24.62
C TYR A 14 -8.44 -5.25 -25.30
N GLU A 15 -7.21 -5.68 -25.01
CA GLU A 15 -6.55 -6.80 -25.72
C GLU A 15 -6.15 -7.96 -24.81
N VAL A 16 -6.76 -8.04 -23.62
CA VAL A 16 -6.46 -9.12 -22.69
C VAL A 16 -7.38 -10.32 -22.95
N PRO A 17 -6.86 -11.47 -23.37
CA PRO A 17 -7.69 -12.65 -23.66
C PRO A 17 -8.39 -13.11 -22.38
N TRP A 18 -9.65 -13.54 -22.53
CA TRP A 18 -10.52 -13.96 -21.41
C TRP A 18 -9.86 -14.99 -20.48
N LEU A 19 -9.01 -15.86 -21.03
CA LEU A 19 -8.21 -16.83 -20.27
C LEU A 19 -7.21 -16.19 -19.30
N LEU A 20 -6.57 -15.07 -19.65
CA LEU A 20 -5.62 -14.40 -18.78
C LEU A 20 -6.34 -13.72 -17.61
N ASN A 21 -7.48 -13.08 -17.88
CA ASN A 21 -8.32 -12.52 -16.82
C ASN A 21 -8.84 -13.64 -15.89
N ALA A 22 -9.29 -14.75 -16.45
CA ALA A 22 -9.73 -15.91 -15.66
C ALA A 22 -8.60 -16.47 -14.79
N ALA A 23 -7.38 -16.60 -15.33
CA ALA A 23 -6.21 -17.07 -14.58
C ALA A 23 -5.83 -16.12 -13.43
N ILE A 24 -5.87 -14.80 -13.64
CA ILE A 24 -5.58 -13.82 -12.57
C ILE A 24 -6.65 -13.90 -11.47
N CYS A 25 -7.93 -13.96 -11.85
CA CYS A 25 -9.02 -14.09 -10.89
C CYS A 25 -8.95 -15.40 -10.10
N THR A 26 -8.62 -16.53 -10.73
CA THR A 26 -8.48 -17.81 -10.03
C THR A 26 -7.29 -17.82 -9.09
N VAL A 27 -6.16 -17.23 -9.47
CA VAL A 27 -5.00 -17.10 -8.58
C VAL A 27 -5.32 -16.22 -7.38
N LEU A 28 -5.96 -15.07 -7.59
CA LEU A 28 -6.38 -14.18 -6.50
C LEU A 28 -7.37 -14.90 -5.55
N ALA A 29 -8.34 -15.63 -6.11
CA ALA A 29 -9.29 -16.41 -5.33
C ALA A 29 -8.59 -17.53 -4.54
N ALA A 30 -7.67 -18.26 -5.17
CA ALA A 30 -6.90 -19.31 -4.52
C ALA A 30 -6.06 -18.77 -3.36
N VAL A 31 -5.36 -17.64 -3.55
CA VAL A 31 -4.59 -16.98 -2.48
C VAL A 31 -5.51 -16.53 -1.35
N SER A 32 -6.67 -15.96 -1.65
CA SER A 32 -7.64 -15.56 -0.62
C SER A 32 -8.19 -16.75 0.18
N LEU A 33 -8.38 -17.90 -0.47
CA LEU A 33 -8.87 -19.12 0.15
C LEU A 33 -7.80 -19.74 1.05
N VAL A 34 -6.55 -19.76 0.60
CA VAL A 34 -5.40 -20.19 1.41
C VAL A 34 -5.26 -19.28 2.63
N LEU A 35 -5.25 -17.96 2.45
CA LEU A 35 -5.16 -17.00 3.57
C LEU A 35 -6.35 -17.10 4.53
N GLY A 36 -7.57 -17.32 4.03
CA GLY A 36 -8.77 -17.51 4.85
C GLY A 36 -8.75 -18.80 5.68
N ILE A 37 -8.05 -19.84 5.22
CA ILE A 37 -7.85 -21.08 5.99
C ILE A 37 -6.78 -20.89 7.08
N PHE A 38 -5.74 -20.11 6.82
CA PHE A 38 -4.63 -19.90 7.77
C PHE A 38 -4.89 -18.82 8.83
N VAL A 39 -5.79 -17.85 8.59
CA VAL A 39 -6.01 -16.73 9.51
C VAL A 39 -7.28 -16.92 10.34
N PRO A 40 -7.18 -17.05 11.68
CA PRO A 40 -8.33 -17.33 12.55
C PRO A 40 -9.25 -16.12 12.80
N THR A 41 -8.81 -14.88 12.49
CA THR A 41 -9.60 -13.65 12.76
C THR A 41 -9.51 -12.61 11.64
N LEU A 42 -10.68 -12.13 11.17
CA LEU A 42 -10.76 -11.08 10.14
C LEU A 42 -10.11 -9.76 10.58
N ASN A 43 -10.19 -9.44 11.88
CA ASN A 43 -9.61 -8.22 12.44
C ASN A 43 -8.09 -8.14 12.25
N MET A 44 -7.39 -9.27 12.23
CA MET A 44 -5.95 -9.28 11.98
C MET A 44 -5.63 -8.88 10.54
N VAL A 45 -6.31 -9.49 9.56
CA VAL A 45 -6.06 -9.20 8.13
C VAL A 45 -6.44 -7.76 7.81
N LEU A 46 -7.58 -7.30 8.33
CA LEU A 46 -8.05 -5.93 8.14
C LEU A 46 -7.15 -4.90 8.84
N GLY A 47 -6.68 -5.21 10.05
CA GLY A 47 -5.74 -4.38 10.80
C GLY A 47 -4.40 -4.26 10.07
N LEU A 48 -3.80 -5.39 9.68
CA LEU A 48 -2.52 -5.43 8.99
C LEU A 48 -2.60 -4.76 7.62
N THR A 49 -3.59 -5.13 6.81
CA THR A 49 -3.78 -4.59 5.45
C THR A 49 -4.12 -3.10 5.51
N GLY A 50 -4.96 -2.69 6.47
CA GLY A 50 -5.33 -1.30 6.70
C GLY A 50 -4.14 -0.45 7.10
N SER A 51 -3.34 -0.88 8.08
CA SER A 51 -2.15 -0.12 8.53
C SER A 51 -1.04 -0.10 7.50
N PHE A 52 -0.82 -1.22 6.81
CA PHE A 52 0.24 -1.34 5.82
C PHE A 52 -0.12 -0.54 4.55
N CYS A 53 -1.24 -0.85 3.91
CA CYS A 53 -1.63 -0.15 2.68
C CYS A 53 -2.03 1.31 2.94
N GLY A 54 -2.73 1.59 4.04
CA GLY A 54 -3.13 2.95 4.41
C GLY A 54 -1.93 3.83 4.80
N GLY A 55 -0.94 3.28 5.50
CA GLY A 55 0.30 4.00 5.84
C GLY A 55 1.13 4.35 4.60
N PHE A 56 1.30 3.38 3.69
CA PHE A 56 2.05 3.58 2.46
C PHE A 56 1.38 4.58 1.50
N ILE A 57 0.08 4.45 1.24
CA ILE A 57 -0.61 5.31 0.27
C ILE A 57 -0.93 6.68 0.89
N GLY A 58 -1.33 6.71 2.17
CA GLY A 58 -1.80 7.93 2.84
C GLY A 58 -0.68 8.88 3.28
N PHE A 59 0.48 8.36 3.66
CA PHE A 59 1.56 9.18 4.20
C PHE A 59 2.85 9.11 3.36
N VAL A 60 3.23 7.92 2.91
CA VAL A 60 4.51 7.72 2.21
C VAL A 60 4.46 8.24 0.77
N PHE A 61 3.40 7.93 0.02
CA PHE A 61 3.25 8.35 -1.37
C PHE A 61 3.20 9.89 -1.57
N PRO A 62 2.39 10.67 -0.84
CA PRO A 62 2.42 12.13 -0.97
C PRO A 62 3.76 12.72 -0.57
N ALA A 63 4.42 12.19 0.47
CA ALA A 63 5.75 12.66 0.89
C ALA A 63 6.80 12.49 -0.23
N PHE A 64 6.79 11.34 -0.92
CA PHE A 64 7.67 11.11 -2.07
C PHE A 64 7.32 12.00 -3.27
N MET A 65 6.03 12.19 -3.58
CA MET A 65 5.60 13.07 -4.67
C MET A 65 6.07 14.51 -4.43
N TYR A 66 5.94 15.02 -3.20
CA TYR A 66 6.44 16.35 -2.86
C TYR A 66 7.97 16.44 -2.95
N MET A 67 8.71 15.38 -2.59
CA MET A 67 10.18 15.37 -2.62
C MET A 67 10.75 15.29 -4.04
N TYR A 68 10.09 14.58 -4.97
CA TYR A 68 10.61 14.35 -6.33
C TYR A 68 10.04 15.29 -7.41
N SER A 69 8.83 15.83 -7.25
CA SER A 69 8.16 16.61 -8.30
C SER A 69 8.62 18.07 -8.43
N GLY A 70 9.55 18.53 -7.61
CA GLY A 70 10.17 19.84 -7.80
C GLY A 70 11.66 19.72 -7.58
N ASN A 71 12.46 20.39 -8.40
CA ASN A 71 13.89 20.61 -8.10
C ASN A 71 14.03 21.41 -6.79
N TRP A 72 13.95 20.73 -5.64
CA TRP A 72 13.85 21.32 -4.29
C TRP A 72 15.22 21.84 -3.82
N THR A 73 15.51 23.11 -4.12
CA THR A 73 16.57 23.87 -3.44
C THR A 73 16.03 24.47 -2.15
N PHE A 74 16.79 24.32 -1.06
CA PHE A 74 16.58 24.81 0.32
C PHE A 74 16.07 26.26 0.45
N ARG A 75 16.20 27.07 -0.60
CA ARG A 75 15.97 28.51 -0.62
C ARG A 75 14.55 28.94 -0.99
N LYS A 76 13.68 28.04 -1.48
CA LYS A 76 12.39 28.44 -2.09
C LYS A 76 11.11 28.08 -1.31
N VAL A 77 11.16 27.15 -0.35
CA VAL A 77 9.92 26.54 0.20
C VAL A 77 9.79 26.62 1.74
N GLY A 78 10.81 27.11 2.44
CA GLY A 78 10.74 27.33 3.89
C GLY A 78 10.88 26.05 4.72
N ALA A 79 11.52 26.17 5.89
CA ALA A 79 11.86 25.05 6.78
C ALA A 79 10.64 24.23 7.24
N VAL A 80 9.45 24.86 7.31
CA VAL A 80 8.21 24.24 7.78
C VAL A 80 7.73 23.13 6.84
N ASN A 81 7.80 23.36 5.54
CA ASN A 81 7.37 22.37 4.55
C ASN A 81 8.33 21.17 4.53
N TYR A 82 9.65 21.42 4.57
CA TYR A 82 10.66 20.36 4.65
C TYR A 82 10.53 19.51 5.92
N LEU A 83 10.30 20.15 7.07
CA LEU A 83 10.05 19.46 8.33
C LEU A 83 8.74 18.66 8.29
N SER A 84 7.69 19.20 7.67
CA SER A 84 6.41 18.49 7.54
C SER A 84 6.54 17.24 6.68
N THR A 85 7.30 17.27 5.58
CA THR A 85 7.49 16.10 4.71
C THR A 85 8.25 14.99 5.43
N TYR A 86 9.28 15.34 6.21
CA TYR A 86 9.99 14.38 7.05
C TYR A 86 9.11 13.82 8.18
N PHE A 87 8.27 14.67 8.80
CA PHE A 87 7.34 14.24 9.85
C PHE A 87 6.26 13.29 9.31
N LEU A 88 5.71 13.58 8.12
CA LEU A 88 4.76 12.73 7.41
C LEU A 88 5.37 11.35 7.08
N LEU A 89 6.62 11.33 6.61
CA LEU A 89 7.33 10.09 6.31
C LEU A 89 7.56 9.26 7.59
N ILE A 90 8.05 9.88 8.66
CA ILE A 90 8.28 9.20 9.94
C ILE A 90 6.95 8.71 10.55
N ALA A 91 5.90 9.52 10.52
CA ALA A 91 4.58 9.13 11.00
C ALA A 91 4.01 7.94 10.22
N GLY A 92 4.19 7.90 8.90
CA GLY A 92 3.83 6.75 8.07
C GLY A 92 4.58 5.48 8.47
N VAL A 93 5.91 5.56 8.68
CA VAL A 93 6.72 4.42 9.13
C VAL A 93 6.27 3.94 10.52
N VAL A 94 6.03 4.86 11.46
CA VAL A 94 5.54 4.54 12.81
C VAL A 94 4.17 3.87 12.74
N ALA A 95 3.24 4.37 11.92
CA ALA A 95 1.92 3.78 11.74
C ALA A 95 1.99 2.35 11.18
N ILE A 96 2.91 2.08 10.25
CA ILE A 96 3.11 0.74 9.69
C ILE A 96 3.71 -0.20 10.74
N VAL A 97 4.74 0.22 11.45
CA VAL A 97 5.41 -0.60 12.48
C VAL A 97 4.44 -0.91 13.62
N PHE A 98 3.76 0.11 14.15
CA PHE A 98 2.82 -0.05 15.26
C PHE A 98 1.58 -0.85 14.84
N GLY A 99 1.06 -0.65 13.63
CA GLY A 99 -0.05 -1.42 13.09
C GLY A 99 0.29 -2.89 12.82
N THR A 100 1.52 -3.17 12.36
CA THR A 100 2.02 -4.54 12.18
C THR A 100 2.18 -5.25 13.53
N ILE A 101 2.74 -4.55 14.52
CA ILE A 101 2.90 -5.06 15.88
C ILE A 101 1.53 -5.36 16.52
N ALA A 102 0.58 -4.43 16.43
CA ALA A 102 -0.78 -4.63 16.95
C ALA A 102 -1.49 -5.82 16.28
N SER A 103 -1.24 -6.04 14.98
CA SER A 103 -1.81 -7.17 14.25
C SER A 103 -1.21 -8.51 14.70
N ILE A 104 0.09 -8.54 15.03
CA ILE A 104 0.76 -9.75 15.54
C ILE A 104 0.33 -10.05 16.98
N TYR A 105 0.30 -9.04 17.85
CA TYR A 105 -0.15 -9.22 19.24
C TYR A 105 -1.66 -9.52 19.34
N SER A 106 -2.47 -9.15 18.35
CA SER A 106 -3.86 -9.58 18.28
C SER A 106 -4.02 -11.07 17.96
N VAL A 107 -2.95 -11.77 17.56
CA VAL A 107 -2.95 -13.21 17.25
C VAL A 107 -2.37 -14.07 18.37
N ALA A 108 -1.50 -13.51 19.22
CA ALA A 108 -0.92 -14.18 20.39
C ALA A 108 -1.81 -14.04 21.62
#